data_AF-A0AAV1IBJ3-F1
#
_entry.id   AF-A0AAV1IBJ3-F1
#
_cell.length_a   1.000
_cell.length_b   1.000
_cell.length_c   1.000
_cell.angle_alpha   90.00
_cell.angle_beta   90.00
_cell.angle_gamma   90.00
#
_symmetry.space_group_name_H-M   'P 1'
#
loop_
_entity.id
_entity.type
_entity.pdbx_description
1 polymer ?
#
loop_
_entity_poly.entity_id
_entity_poly.type
_entity_poly.pdbx_seq_one_letter_code
_entity_poly.pdbx_strand_id
1 'polypeptide(L)'
;MQGLDYVVAQAALHGIRLILTLTNYWPDYGGTPQWAQWYNQSSLVEFYQDDNIRAGVKSYMGKIIMRNNTITGRLYRDEPAILAWDIMNEPQFPGDDTGKLLTAWIDDMASFIKGVDSNHLVMVGSFGAFGASTPGLLAQNPTDMVVLTDQDTRLFPVAQVCQGEDSSAIAALPHIDMADMHIYPEMWSFCTRDCNFNLEGMGPYQIVSNLSSEGFLELCSFDCRVAFMRKWIQSHLQECKRIGKPLIISEFGMWRPMSVRNDVYQALYEELLSAKNSGLPVAGSLFWMLEAAQHNNSMNDNYAIFANSTMYMHSPHRIQPMPPPQTKAPDPALLQCASARIPVAFNADSDINNDEWQTTLQLISQQAAQLSGSQAGTVSSESLG
;
A
#
# COMPACT_ATOMS: atom_id res chain seq x y z
N MET A 1 2.58 5.67 -24.74
CA MET A 1 3.11 4.32 -24.44
C MET A 1 4.60 4.13 -24.73
N GLN A 2 5.24 4.83 -25.69
CA GLN A 2 6.70 4.71 -25.94
C GLN A 2 7.58 4.99 -24.70
N GLY A 3 7.14 5.87 -23.79
CA GLY A 3 7.83 6.09 -22.51
C GLY A 3 7.87 4.84 -21.63
N LEU A 4 6.77 4.08 -21.56
CA LEU A 4 6.72 2.82 -20.83
C LEU A 4 7.60 1.76 -21.51
N ASP A 5 7.64 1.73 -22.85
CA ASP A 5 8.54 0.82 -23.59
C ASP A 5 10.00 1.03 -23.20
N TYR A 6 10.40 2.30 -23.07
CA TYR A 6 11.74 2.68 -22.62
C TYR A 6 12.01 2.20 -21.20
N VAL A 7 11.09 2.43 -20.25
CA VAL A 7 11.24 1.96 -18.86
C VAL A 7 11.42 0.44 -18.82
N VAL A 8 10.57 -0.32 -19.51
CA VAL A 8 10.64 -1.78 -19.58
C VAL A 8 11.95 -2.24 -20.22
N ALA A 9 12.38 -1.60 -21.31
CA ALA A 9 13.65 -1.92 -21.96
C ALA A 9 14.87 -1.63 -21.07
N GLN A 10 14.85 -0.51 -20.32
CA GLN A 10 15.91 -0.19 -19.36
C GLN A 10 15.91 -1.17 -18.18
N ALA A 11 14.75 -1.53 -17.63
CA ALA A 11 14.67 -2.52 -16.56
C ALA A 11 15.28 -3.85 -17.01
N ALA A 12 14.95 -4.31 -18.23
CA ALA A 12 15.55 -5.50 -18.83
C ALA A 12 17.07 -5.39 -18.95
N LEU A 13 17.58 -4.26 -19.46
CA LEU A 13 19.01 -4.01 -19.63
C LEU A 13 19.79 -4.03 -18.30
N HIS A 14 19.19 -3.52 -17.22
CA HIS A 14 19.81 -3.38 -15.91
C HIS A 14 19.48 -4.51 -14.93
N GLY A 15 18.78 -5.55 -15.38
CA GLY A 15 18.40 -6.68 -14.53
C GLY A 15 17.38 -6.33 -13.43
N ILE A 16 16.63 -5.26 -13.61
CA ILE A 16 15.56 -4.83 -12.70
C ILE A 16 14.24 -5.50 -13.14
N ARG A 17 13.42 -5.85 -12.15
CA ARG A 17 12.07 -6.40 -12.35
C ARG A 17 11.02 -5.34 -12.04
N LEU A 18 9.93 -5.33 -12.81
CA LEU A 18 8.85 -4.35 -12.71
C LEU A 18 7.55 -5.01 -12.25
N ILE A 19 6.89 -4.39 -11.29
CA ILE A 19 5.47 -4.61 -11.02
C ILE A 19 4.74 -3.46 -11.72
N LEU A 20 3.79 -3.77 -12.60
CA LEU A 20 3.09 -2.77 -13.39
C LEU A 20 1.62 -2.70 -12.96
N THR A 21 1.27 -1.64 -12.23
CA THR A 21 -0.10 -1.32 -11.84
C THR A 21 -0.93 -0.85 -13.04
N LEU A 22 -2.05 -1.50 -13.29
CA LEU A 22 -2.85 -1.31 -14.50
C LEU A 22 -3.88 -0.18 -14.36
N THR A 23 -4.39 0.09 -13.17
CA THR A 23 -5.28 1.25 -12.95
C THR A 23 -5.12 1.76 -11.52
N ASN A 24 -5.78 2.88 -11.20
CA ASN A 24 -5.73 3.50 -9.90
C ASN A 24 -7.14 3.64 -9.33
N TYR A 25 -7.31 3.42 -8.02
CA TYR A 25 -8.54 3.84 -7.33
C TYR A 25 -8.65 5.37 -7.34
N TRP A 26 -7.56 6.05 -6.97
CA TRP A 26 -7.48 7.50 -6.82
C TRP A 26 -7.49 8.24 -8.18
N PRO A 27 -7.93 9.52 -8.22
CA PRO A 27 -8.01 10.30 -9.45
C PRO A 27 -6.66 10.63 -10.10
N ASP A 28 -5.55 10.41 -9.39
CA ASP A 28 -4.21 10.64 -9.91
C ASP A 28 -3.97 9.76 -11.14
N TYR A 29 -3.63 10.41 -12.25
CA TYR A 29 -3.55 9.83 -13.61
C TYR A 29 -4.88 9.29 -14.17
N GLY A 30 -6.01 9.68 -13.60
CA GLY A 30 -7.37 9.40 -14.06
C GLY A 30 -8.17 8.53 -13.09
N GLY A 31 -7.70 7.30 -12.87
CA GLY A 31 -8.30 6.32 -11.95
C GLY A 31 -9.79 6.04 -12.12
N THR A 32 -10.43 5.53 -11.07
CA THR A 32 -11.88 5.24 -11.06
C THR A 32 -12.75 6.46 -11.39
N PRO A 33 -12.43 7.70 -10.96
CA PRO A 33 -13.26 8.85 -11.30
C PRO A 33 -13.29 9.14 -12.80
N GLN A 34 -12.16 8.95 -13.51
CA GLN A 34 -12.10 9.18 -14.95
C GLN A 34 -12.91 8.13 -15.73
N TRP A 35 -12.91 6.87 -15.29
CA TRP A 35 -13.74 5.82 -15.87
C TRP A 35 -15.23 6.12 -15.69
N ALA A 36 -15.65 6.49 -14.48
CA ALA A 36 -17.04 6.91 -14.24
C ALA A 36 -17.42 8.09 -15.15
N GLN A 37 -16.55 9.10 -15.27
CA GLN A 37 -16.78 10.25 -16.14
C GLN A 37 -16.94 9.87 -17.62
N TRP A 38 -16.09 8.99 -18.18
CA TRP A 38 -16.17 8.59 -19.59
C TRP A 38 -17.48 7.89 -19.95
N TYR A 39 -18.13 7.27 -18.96
CA TYR A 39 -19.40 6.56 -19.13
C TYR A 39 -20.59 7.33 -18.57
N ASN A 40 -20.41 8.62 -18.25
CA ASN A 40 -21.44 9.51 -17.69
C ASN A 40 -22.06 9.00 -16.37
N GLN A 41 -21.26 8.32 -15.55
CA GLN A 41 -21.64 7.86 -14.22
C GLN A 41 -21.24 8.89 -13.16
N SER A 42 -22.10 9.05 -12.15
CA SER A 42 -21.88 9.99 -11.03
C SER A 42 -21.33 9.33 -9.76
N SER A 43 -21.37 7.99 -9.69
CA SER A 43 -20.90 7.21 -8.55
C SER A 43 -19.66 6.41 -8.92
N LEU A 44 -18.67 6.37 -8.01
CA LEU A 44 -17.48 5.54 -8.17
C LEU A 44 -17.79 4.05 -8.12
N VAL A 45 -18.90 3.65 -7.48
CA VAL A 45 -19.36 2.25 -7.44
C VAL A 45 -19.66 1.71 -8.84
N GLU A 46 -20.10 2.56 -9.77
CA GLU A 46 -20.41 2.15 -11.15
C GLU A 46 -19.17 1.67 -11.90
N PHE A 47 -17.97 2.11 -11.52
CA PHE A 47 -16.72 1.57 -12.06
C PHE A 47 -16.67 0.03 -11.93
N TYR A 48 -17.20 -0.49 -10.83
CA TYR A 48 -17.20 -1.91 -10.53
C TYR A 48 -18.45 -2.65 -11.03
N GLN A 49 -19.59 -1.97 -11.14
CA GLN A 49 -20.88 -2.61 -11.43
C GLN A 49 -21.33 -2.47 -12.91
N ASP A 50 -20.98 -1.39 -13.59
CA ASP A 50 -21.38 -1.17 -14.98
C ASP A 50 -20.60 -2.10 -15.92
N ASP A 51 -21.32 -3.03 -16.58
CA ASP A 51 -20.72 -4.00 -17.50
C ASP A 51 -19.96 -3.34 -18.68
N ASN A 52 -20.37 -2.14 -19.11
CA ASN A 52 -19.67 -1.42 -20.17
C ASN A 52 -18.34 -0.84 -19.67
N ILE A 53 -18.29 -0.34 -18.42
CA ILE A 53 -17.04 0.12 -17.80
C ILE A 53 -16.12 -1.08 -17.59
N ARG A 54 -16.62 -2.18 -17.02
CA ARG A 54 -15.86 -3.43 -16.82
C ARG A 54 -15.26 -3.95 -18.13
N ALA A 55 -16.03 -3.97 -19.22
CA ALA A 55 -15.54 -4.35 -20.53
C ALA A 55 -14.47 -3.37 -21.06
N GLY A 56 -14.64 -2.07 -20.81
CA GLY A 56 -13.66 -1.02 -21.12
C GLY A 56 -12.33 -1.24 -20.41
N VAL A 57 -12.37 -1.50 -19.09
CA VAL A 57 -11.20 -1.78 -18.25
C VAL A 57 -10.45 -3.01 -18.76
N LYS A 58 -11.15 -4.13 -19.02
CA LYS A 58 -10.54 -5.33 -19.60
C LYS A 58 -9.90 -5.05 -20.96
N SER A 59 -10.57 -4.31 -21.84
CA SER A 59 -10.01 -3.90 -23.14
C SER A 59 -8.73 -3.07 -22.98
N TYR A 60 -8.70 -2.16 -22.01
CA TYR A 60 -7.53 -1.36 -21.68
C TYR A 60 -6.37 -2.22 -21.14
N MET A 61 -6.63 -3.07 -20.15
CA MET A 61 -5.63 -4.00 -19.58
C MET A 61 -5.05 -4.91 -20.66
N GLY A 62 -5.91 -5.51 -21.50
CA GLY A 62 -5.49 -6.36 -22.60
C GLY A 62 -4.60 -5.64 -23.62
N LYS A 63 -4.88 -4.36 -23.92
CA LYS A 63 -4.02 -3.54 -24.80
C LYS A 63 -2.63 -3.29 -24.23
N ILE A 64 -2.49 -3.15 -22.90
CA ILE A 64 -1.19 -2.98 -22.24
C ILE A 64 -0.43 -4.30 -22.26
N ILE A 65 -1.07 -5.39 -21.83
CA ILE A 65 -0.45 -6.72 -21.71
C ILE A 65 0.00 -7.23 -23.09
N MET A 66 -0.80 -6.99 -24.14
CA MET A 66 -0.48 -7.37 -25.52
C MET A 66 0.35 -6.32 -26.28
N ARG A 67 0.88 -5.30 -25.60
CA ARG A 67 1.69 -4.28 -26.26
C ARG A 67 3.00 -4.89 -26.76
N ASN A 68 3.33 -4.66 -28.03
CA ASN A 68 4.67 -4.90 -28.55
C ASN A 68 5.59 -3.73 -28.19
N ASN A 69 6.62 -3.98 -27.38
CA ASN A 69 7.62 -2.99 -26.99
C ASN A 69 8.41 -2.54 -28.22
N THR A 70 8.41 -1.23 -28.53
CA THR A 70 9.08 -0.73 -29.75
C THR A 70 10.61 -0.79 -29.70
N ILE A 71 11.21 -1.07 -28.54
CA ILE A 71 12.66 -1.12 -28.33
C ILE A 71 13.13 -2.57 -28.26
N THR A 72 12.48 -3.41 -27.45
CA THR A 72 12.88 -4.83 -27.29
C THR A 72 12.28 -5.74 -28.35
N GLY A 73 11.20 -5.31 -29.03
CA GLY A 73 10.47 -6.10 -30.03
C GLY A 73 9.67 -7.27 -29.45
N ARG A 74 9.56 -7.36 -28.12
CA ARG A 74 8.77 -8.38 -27.41
C ARG A 74 7.40 -7.84 -27.02
N LEU A 75 6.41 -8.73 -26.99
CA LEU A 75 5.15 -8.45 -26.32
C LEU A 75 5.41 -8.33 -24.81
N TYR A 76 4.67 -7.44 -24.15
CA TYR A 76 4.78 -7.27 -22.69
C TYR A 76 4.47 -8.56 -21.94
N ARG A 77 3.46 -9.33 -22.38
CA ARG A 77 3.19 -10.67 -21.81
C ARG A 77 4.34 -11.68 -21.92
N ASP A 78 5.32 -11.42 -22.78
CA ASP A 78 6.49 -12.28 -23.02
C ASP A 78 7.80 -11.62 -22.52
N GLU A 79 7.71 -10.50 -21.78
CA GLU A 79 8.84 -9.71 -21.33
C GLU A 79 9.25 -10.04 -19.89
N PRO A 80 10.35 -10.80 -19.66
CA PRO A 80 10.74 -11.26 -18.33
C PRO A 80 11.20 -10.13 -17.38
N ALA A 81 11.38 -8.91 -17.87
CA ALA A 81 11.61 -7.75 -17.01
C ALA A 81 10.35 -7.33 -16.25
N ILE A 82 9.16 -7.71 -16.71
CA ILE A 82 7.93 -7.59 -15.95
C ILE A 82 7.87 -8.81 -15.02
N LEU A 83 7.61 -8.58 -13.74
CA LEU A 83 7.46 -9.62 -12.72
C LEU A 83 5.98 -9.96 -12.52
N ALA A 84 5.17 -8.91 -12.35
CA ALA A 84 3.76 -9.05 -12.03
C ALA A 84 2.92 -7.92 -12.66
N TRP A 85 1.67 -8.26 -12.94
CA TRP A 85 0.59 -7.32 -13.16
C TRP A 85 -0.07 -7.02 -11.82
N ASP A 86 -0.09 -5.75 -11.45
CA ASP A 86 -0.85 -5.22 -10.33
C ASP A 86 -2.17 -4.69 -10.91
N ILE A 87 -3.30 -5.23 -10.44
CA ILE A 87 -4.62 -4.95 -11.03
C ILE A 87 -5.01 -3.49 -10.85
N MET A 88 -4.88 -2.96 -9.64
CA MET A 88 -5.36 -1.64 -9.27
C MET A 88 -4.68 -1.16 -7.99
N ASN A 89 -4.08 0.02 -8.04
CA ASN A 89 -3.56 0.68 -6.84
C ASN A 89 -4.69 1.05 -5.86
N GLU A 90 -4.57 0.55 -4.63
CA GLU A 90 -5.39 0.82 -3.44
C GLU A 90 -6.91 0.74 -3.70
N PRO A 91 -7.42 -0.40 -4.19
CA PRO A 91 -8.82 -0.52 -4.57
C PRO A 91 -9.73 -0.38 -3.36
N GLN A 92 -10.78 0.42 -3.51
CA GLN A 92 -11.87 0.50 -2.53
C GLN A 92 -13.22 0.36 -3.21
N PHE A 93 -14.18 -0.20 -2.48
CA PHE A 93 -15.58 -0.21 -2.84
C PHE A 93 -16.38 0.52 -1.75
N PRO A 94 -16.55 1.85 -1.88
CA PRO A 94 -17.26 2.69 -0.92
C PRO A 94 -18.64 2.15 -0.54
N GLY A 95 -18.86 1.93 0.75
CA GLY A 95 -20.15 1.53 1.31
C GLY A 95 -20.43 0.03 1.28
N ASP A 96 -19.52 -0.81 0.78
CA ASP A 96 -19.58 -2.27 0.96
C ASP A 96 -18.85 -2.67 2.24
N ASP A 97 -19.56 -3.30 3.16
CA ASP A 97 -19.00 -3.83 4.39
C ASP A 97 -18.79 -5.35 4.36
N THR A 98 -19.16 -5.99 3.24
CA THR A 98 -19.04 -7.43 3.06
C THR A 98 -17.71 -7.84 2.45
N GLY A 99 -17.06 -6.93 1.72
CA GLY A 99 -15.85 -7.17 0.93
C GLY A 99 -16.08 -8.01 -0.32
N LYS A 100 -17.32 -8.48 -0.56
CA LYS A 100 -17.63 -9.44 -1.62
C LYS A 100 -17.66 -8.78 -2.99
N LEU A 101 -18.12 -7.54 -3.09
CA LEU A 101 -18.27 -6.87 -4.38
C LEU A 101 -16.91 -6.55 -4.97
N LEU A 102 -15.99 -6.01 -4.16
CA LEU A 102 -14.62 -5.79 -4.60
C LEU A 102 -13.91 -7.10 -4.92
N THR A 103 -14.01 -8.10 -4.05
CA THR A 103 -13.37 -9.42 -4.27
C THR A 103 -13.84 -10.05 -5.59
N ALA A 104 -15.14 -10.01 -5.89
CA ALA A 104 -15.69 -10.56 -7.13
C ALA A 104 -15.21 -9.79 -8.37
N TRP A 105 -15.08 -8.46 -8.28
CA TRP A 105 -14.53 -7.66 -9.37
C TRP A 105 -13.06 -7.97 -9.60
N ILE A 106 -12.27 -8.09 -8.52
CA ILE A 106 -10.85 -8.47 -8.60
C ILE A 106 -10.69 -9.86 -9.22
N ASP A 107 -11.51 -10.85 -8.84
CA ASP A 107 -11.48 -12.19 -9.43
C ASP A 107 -11.76 -12.17 -10.93
N ASP A 108 -12.72 -11.34 -11.37
CA ASP A 108 -13.05 -11.15 -12.78
C ASP A 108 -11.90 -10.52 -13.59
N MET A 109 -11.20 -9.54 -13.01
CA MET A 109 -10.03 -8.91 -13.64
C MET A 109 -8.82 -9.85 -13.64
N ALA A 110 -8.54 -10.53 -12.54
CA ALA A 110 -7.44 -11.50 -12.43
C ALA A 110 -7.63 -12.66 -13.42
N SER A 111 -8.85 -13.19 -13.52
CA SER A 111 -9.23 -14.23 -14.49
C SER A 111 -9.01 -13.77 -15.93
N PHE A 112 -9.41 -12.54 -16.25
CA PHE A 112 -9.17 -11.96 -17.57
C PHE A 112 -7.68 -11.82 -17.88
N ILE A 113 -6.88 -11.26 -16.95
CA ILE A 113 -5.44 -11.08 -17.12
C ILE A 113 -4.76 -12.42 -17.36
N LYS A 114 -5.04 -13.45 -16.53
CA LYS A 114 -4.51 -14.81 -16.71
C LYS A 114 -4.92 -15.48 -18.01
N GLY A 115 -6.08 -15.12 -18.56
CA GLY A 115 -6.53 -15.55 -19.88
C GLY A 115 -5.76 -14.93 -21.05
N VAL A 116 -5.19 -13.73 -20.85
CA VAL A 116 -4.39 -13.01 -21.87
C VAL A 116 -2.89 -13.30 -21.72
N ASP A 117 -2.43 -13.48 -20.49
CA ASP A 117 -1.04 -13.70 -20.09
C ASP A 117 -0.94 -14.77 -19.00
N SER A 118 -0.41 -15.94 -19.39
CA SER A 118 -0.17 -17.07 -18.51
C SER A 118 1.25 -17.10 -17.93
N ASN A 119 2.11 -16.14 -18.27
CA ASN A 119 3.53 -16.13 -17.89
C ASN A 119 3.76 -15.34 -16.60
N HIS A 120 3.17 -14.16 -16.49
CA HIS A 120 3.43 -13.24 -15.37
C HIS A 120 2.57 -13.53 -14.14
N LEU A 121 3.09 -13.12 -12.98
CA LEU A 121 2.33 -13.12 -11.74
C LEU A 121 1.22 -12.06 -11.80
N VAL A 122 0.16 -12.27 -11.03
CA VAL A 122 -0.93 -11.32 -10.83
C VAL A 122 -1.08 -11.04 -9.34
N MET A 123 -1.12 -9.76 -8.99
CA MET A 123 -1.34 -9.22 -7.66
C MET A 123 -2.33 -8.06 -7.75
N VAL A 124 -2.66 -7.42 -6.63
CA VAL A 124 -3.73 -6.41 -6.63
C VAL A 124 -3.24 -5.00 -6.52
N GLY A 125 -2.39 -4.64 -5.55
CA GLY A 125 -2.25 -3.24 -5.10
C GLY A 125 -3.07 -2.97 -3.84
N SER A 126 -3.26 -4.00 -3.01
CA SER A 126 -4.08 -3.98 -1.80
C SER A 126 -3.50 -3.07 -0.72
N PHE A 127 -4.36 -2.30 -0.04
CA PHE A 127 -3.95 -1.62 1.19
C PHE A 127 -3.73 -2.64 2.31
N GLY A 128 -4.56 -3.69 2.34
CA GLY A 128 -4.42 -4.84 3.22
C GLY A 128 -5.54 -4.97 4.26
N ALA A 129 -6.61 -4.18 4.18
CA ALA A 129 -7.67 -4.23 5.19
C ALA A 129 -8.30 -5.63 5.30
N PHE A 130 -8.32 -6.19 6.51
CA PHE A 130 -9.04 -7.42 6.80
C PHE A 130 -10.54 -7.17 6.75
N GLY A 131 -11.28 -8.11 6.14
CA GLY A 131 -12.73 -8.02 5.95
C GLY A 131 -13.51 -9.13 6.63
N ALA A 132 -14.76 -9.31 6.20
CA ALA A 132 -15.72 -10.23 6.80
C ALA A 132 -15.31 -11.70 6.73
N SER A 133 -14.39 -12.08 5.84
CA SER A 133 -13.86 -13.45 5.73
C SER A 133 -12.95 -13.83 6.90
N THR A 134 -12.34 -12.85 7.57
CA THR A 134 -11.43 -13.03 8.71
C THR A 134 -11.87 -12.20 9.92
N PRO A 135 -13.04 -12.48 10.51
CA PRO A 135 -13.61 -11.66 11.59
C PRO A 135 -12.69 -11.52 12.81
N GLY A 136 -11.84 -12.51 13.08
CA GLY A 136 -10.85 -12.47 14.16
C GLY A 136 -9.67 -11.51 13.92
N LEU A 137 -9.47 -11.04 12.69
CA LEU A 137 -8.42 -10.10 12.30
C LEU A 137 -8.94 -8.66 12.13
N LEU A 138 -10.26 -8.43 12.16
CA LEU A 138 -10.85 -7.09 12.01
C LEU A 138 -10.30 -6.06 13.02
N ALA A 139 -10.05 -6.48 14.26
CA ALA A 139 -9.50 -5.63 15.32
C ALA A 139 -8.02 -5.27 15.12
N GLN A 140 -7.40 -5.79 14.06
CA GLN A 140 -6.01 -5.53 13.70
C GLN A 140 -5.88 -4.53 12.56
N ASN A 141 -6.99 -4.09 11.97
CA ASN A 141 -6.98 -3.01 11.00
C ASN A 141 -6.61 -1.67 11.67
N PRO A 142 -5.91 -0.77 10.95
CA PRO A 142 -5.69 0.58 11.44
C PRO A 142 -7.02 1.33 11.56
N THR A 143 -7.06 2.38 12.37
CA THR A 143 -8.23 3.29 12.41
C THR A 143 -7.98 4.51 11.55
N ASP A 144 -8.99 4.86 10.77
CA ASP A 144 -9.00 6.00 9.87
C ASP A 144 -9.85 7.13 10.46
N MET A 145 -9.53 8.36 10.06
CA MET A 145 -10.24 9.55 10.48
C MET A 145 -11.33 9.87 9.48
N VAL A 146 -12.59 9.80 9.92
CA VAL A 146 -13.74 10.19 9.09
C VAL A 146 -14.30 11.51 9.62
N VAL A 147 -14.16 12.56 8.83
CA VAL A 147 -14.82 13.85 9.08
C VAL A 147 -16.24 13.75 8.55
N LEU A 148 -17.23 13.64 9.45
CA LEU A 148 -18.65 13.54 9.08
C LEU A 148 -19.22 14.93 8.75
N THR A 149 -18.83 15.95 9.51
CA THR A 149 -19.11 17.37 9.25
C THR A 149 -18.01 18.26 9.86
N ASP A 150 -17.99 19.55 9.53
CA ASP A 150 -17.13 20.55 10.21
C ASP A 150 -17.36 20.61 11.74
N GLN A 151 -18.45 20.01 12.23
CA GLN A 151 -18.86 19.96 13.64
C GLN A 151 -18.65 18.58 14.28
N ASP A 152 -18.39 17.52 13.49
CA ASP A 152 -18.28 16.14 13.96
C ASP A 152 -17.16 15.39 13.22
N THR A 153 -16.03 15.15 13.90
CA THR A 153 -15.00 14.20 13.45
C THR A 153 -15.00 12.97 14.34
N ARG A 154 -15.07 11.80 13.72
CA ARG A 154 -15.04 10.51 14.40
C ARG A 154 -13.94 9.63 13.82
N LEU A 155 -13.29 8.84 14.68
CA LEU A 155 -12.36 7.80 14.23
C LEU A 155 -13.07 6.46 14.18
N PHE A 156 -12.80 5.71 13.12
CA PHE A 156 -13.34 4.37 12.91
C PHE A 156 -12.22 3.44 12.46
N PRO A 157 -12.13 2.18 12.95
CA PRO A 157 -11.34 1.15 12.28
C PRO A 157 -11.64 1.15 10.77
N VAL A 158 -10.65 0.94 9.91
CA VAL A 158 -10.83 0.93 8.44
C VAL A 158 -11.96 0.00 8.00
N ALA A 159 -12.08 -1.18 8.64
CA ALA A 159 -13.19 -2.12 8.40
C ALA A 159 -14.58 -1.61 8.81
N GLN A 160 -14.67 -0.52 9.59
CA GLN A 160 -15.91 0.16 9.95
C GLN A 160 -16.23 1.35 9.05
N VAL A 161 -15.26 1.83 8.25
CA VAL A 161 -15.48 2.86 7.22
C VAL A 161 -16.07 2.26 5.93
N CYS A 162 -16.16 0.92 5.86
CA CYS A 162 -16.74 0.19 4.73
C CYS A 162 -16.05 0.53 3.40
N GLN A 163 -14.71 0.50 3.43
CA GLN A 163 -13.88 0.67 2.23
C GLN A 163 -13.99 -0.53 1.27
N GLY A 164 -14.68 -1.61 1.64
CA GLY A 164 -14.99 -2.73 0.76
C GLY A 164 -13.84 -3.69 0.47
N GLU A 165 -12.66 -3.49 1.04
CA GLU A 165 -11.55 -4.44 0.93
C GLU A 165 -11.69 -5.58 1.95
N ASP A 166 -11.45 -6.82 1.47
CA ASP A 166 -11.21 -8.00 2.28
C ASP A 166 -9.94 -8.68 1.75
N SER A 167 -8.80 -8.24 2.26
CA SER A 167 -7.48 -8.65 1.77
C SER A 167 -7.26 -10.16 1.87
N SER A 168 -7.86 -10.82 2.87
CA SER A 168 -7.79 -12.28 3.03
C SER A 168 -8.58 -13.01 1.95
N ALA A 169 -9.79 -12.54 1.62
CA ALA A 169 -10.60 -13.10 0.55
C ALA A 169 -9.95 -12.89 -0.83
N ILE A 170 -9.44 -11.69 -1.09
CA ILE A 170 -8.71 -11.34 -2.31
C ILE A 170 -7.45 -12.22 -2.45
N ALA A 171 -6.64 -12.30 -1.39
CA ALA A 171 -5.44 -13.13 -1.38
C ALA A 171 -5.78 -14.61 -1.56
N ALA A 172 -6.99 -15.08 -1.26
CA ALA A 172 -7.37 -16.49 -1.47
C ALA A 172 -7.81 -16.82 -2.91
N LEU A 173 -8.03 -15.82 -3.79
CA LEU A 173 -8.52 -16.03 -5.16
C LEU A 173 -7.55 -16.86 -6.02
N PRO A 174 -8.02 -17.80 -6.86
CA PRO A 174 -7.15 -18.74 -7.57
C PRO A 174 -6.20 -18.07 -8.58
N HIS A 175 -6.57 -16.89 -9.10
CA HIS A 175 -5.82 -16.15 -10.11
C HIS A 175 -4.95 -15.02 -9.55
N ILE A 176 -4.88 -14.88 -8.22
CA ILE A 176 -3.90 -14.02 -7.54
C ILE A 176 -2.71 -14.90 -7.13
N ASP A 177 -1.49 -14.56 -7.51
CA ASP A 177 -0.31 -15.39 -7.20
C ASP A 177 0.44 -14.89 -5.95
N MET A 178 0.33 -13.60 -5.65
CA MET A 178 1.03 -12.94 -4.55
C MET A 178 0.09 -11.97 -3.86
N ALA A 179 0.00 -12.06 -2.54
CA ALA A 179 -0.69 -11.10 -1.71
C ALA A 179 0.18 -9.87 -1.51
N ASP A 180 -0.44 -8.72 -1.29
CA ASP A 180 0.26 -7.48 -1.06
C ASP A 180 -0.45 -6.59 -0.03
N MET A 181 0.31 -5.67 0.57
CA MET A 181 -0.20 -4.72 1.57
C MET A 181 0.64 -3.44 1.58
N HIS A 182 0.01 -2.34 2.00
CA HIS A 182 0.64 -1.03 2.14
C HIS A 182 0.84 -0.67 3.63
N ILE A 183 1.87 0.11 3.95
CA ILE A 183 2.20 0.53 5.31
C ILE A 183 2.54 2.03 5.35
N TYR A 184 1.63 2.82 5.92
CA TYR A 184 1.80 4.25 6.14
C TYR A 184 1.47 4.62 7.60
N PRO A 185 2.39 4.38 8.55
CA PRO A 185 2.10 4.53 9.97
C PRO A 185 1.72 5.95 10.39
N GLU A 186 2.11 6.98 9.61
CA GLU A 186 1.68 8.35 9.88
C GLU A 186 0.20 8.60 9.61
N MET A 187 -0.38 7.89 8.64
CA MET A 187 -1.80 7.99 8.29
C MET A 187 -2.67 7.24 9.29
N TRP A 188 -2.11 6.25 10.00
CA TRP A 188 -2.86 5.52 11.01
C TRP A 188 -3.14 6.41 12.21
N SER A 189 -4.43 6.55 12.50
CA SER A 189 -4.90 7.15 13.72
C SER A 189 -5.21 6.03 14.71
N PHE A 190 -5.02 6.29 16.00
CA PHE A 190 -5.39 5.38 17.07
C PHE A 190 -5.80 6.22 18.27
N CYS A 191 -6.98 5.96 18.79
CA CYS A 191 -7.48 6.59 20.00
C CYS A 191 -7.40 5.64 21.17
N THR A 192 -6.77 6.06 22.26
CA THR A 192 -6.72 5.27 23.50
C THR A 192 -8.01 5.38 24.34
N ARG A 193 -8.94 6.31 24.00
CA ARG A 193 -10.29 6.49 24.61
C ARG A 193 -11.32 7.06 23.62
N ASP A 194 -12.62 7.07 23.99
CA ASP A 194 -13.74 7.54 23.17
C ASP A 194 -13.47 8.90 22.48
N CYS A 195 -13.34 8.87 21.16
CA CYS A 195 -12.93 10.00 20.33
C CYS A 195 -14.10 10.59 19.54
N ASN A 196 -14.89 11.41 20.20
CA ASN A 196 -15.95 12.21 19.58
C ASN A 196 -15.51 13.69 19.65
N PHE A 197 -15.12 14.28 18.52
CA PHE A 197 -14.54 15.64 18.50
C PHE A 197 -15.49 16.66 17.86
N ASN A 198 -15.69 17.79 18.55
CA ASN A 198 -16.32 18.98 17.98
C ASN A 198 -15.23 19.96 17.53
N LEU A 199 -15.18 20.28 16.23
CA LEU A 199 -14.11 21.08 15.61
C LEU A 199 -14.48 22.56 15.38
N GLU A 200 -15.53 23.06 16.03
CA GLU A 200 -16.00 24.45 15.83
C GLU A 200 -14.87 25.49 15.95
N GLY A 201 -14.57 26.16 14.84
CA GLY A 201 -13.64 27.29 14.79
C GLY A 201 -12.15 26.94 14.66
N MET A 202 -11.79 25.67 14.48
CA MET A 202 -10.40 25.23 14.37
C MET A 202 -10.02 24.89 12.92
N GLY A 203 -9.03 25.59 12.37
CA GLY A 203 -8.44 25.19 11.08
C GLY A 203 -7.67 23.86 11.22
N PRO A 204 -7.45 23.10 10.11
CA PRO A 204 -6.84 21.75 10.14
C PRO A 204 -5.46 21.65 10.83
N TYR A 205 -4.80 22.78 11.05
CA TYR A 205 -3.54 22.90 11.79
C TYR A 205 -3.64 23.05 13.28
N GLN A 206 -4.72 23.67 13.74
CA GLN A 206 -5.02 23.79 15.15
C GLN A 206 -5.52 22.46 15.72
N ILE A 207 -6.07 21.58 14.86
CA ILE A 207 -6.46 20.21 15.18
C ILE A 207 -5.25 19.45 15.75
N VAL A 208 -4.19 19.21 14.98
CA VAL A 208 -3.08 18.34 15.46
C VAL A 208 -2.29 18.96 16.63
N SER A 209 -2.19 20.30 16.69
CA SER A 209 -1.40 20.97 17.73
C SER A 209 -2.14 21.12 19.06
N ASN A 210 -3.43 21.48 19.09
CA ASN A 210 -4.19 21.59 20.35
C ASN A 210 -4.66 20.24 20.92
N LEU A 211 -4.80 19.22 20.08
CA LEU A 211 -5.20 17.88 20.53
C LEU A 211 -4.14 17.22 21.43
N SER A 212 -2.88 17.67 21.34
CA SER A 212 -1.77 17.24 22.20
C SER A 212 -1.66 18.01 23.53
N SER A 213 -2.21 19.22 23.62
CA SER A 213 -2.07 20.09 24.80
C SER A 213 -3.24 20.03 25.78
N GLU A 214 -4.43 19.58 25.33
CA GLU A 214 -5.64 19.49 26.17
C GLU A 214 -6.03 18.06 26.58
N GLY A 215 -5.24 17.04 26.21
CA GLY A 215 -5.41 15.66 26.72
C GLY A 215 -6.57 14.84 26.12
N PHE A 216 -7.14 15.28 24.99
CA PHE A 216 -8.23 14.58 24.30
C PHE A 216 -7.77 13.55 23.26
N LEU A 217 -6.48 13.53 22.94
CA LEU A 217 -5.84 12.54 22.08
C LEU A 217 -4.52 12.12 22.70
N GLU A 218 -4.51 10.97 23.36
CA GLU A 218 -3.30 10.15 23.32
C GLU A 218 -3.29 9.48 21.94
N LEU A 219 -2.86 10.23 20.92
CA LEU A 219 -2.41 9.61 19.68
C LEU A 219 -1.36 8.58 20.07
N CYS A 220 -1.54 7.36 19.58
CA CYS A 220 -0.53 6.30 19.65
C CYS A 220 0.86 6.89 19.42
N SER A 221 1.71 6.74 20.44
CA SER A 221 3.09 7.20 20.44
C SER A 221 3.83 6.64 19.22
N PHE A 222 4.99 7.22 18.91
CA PHE A 222 5.84 6.68 17.86
C PHE A 222 6.08 5.18 18.04
N ASP A 223 6.40 4.75 19.27
CA ASP A 223 6.65 3.35 19.58
C ASP A 223 5.40 2.50 19.40
N CYS A 224 4.24 2.98 19.84
CA CYS A 224 2.96 2.31 19.63
C CYS A 224 2.68 2.09 18.13
N ARG A 225 3.00 3.06 17.25
CA ARG A 225 2.83 2.90 15.80
C ARG A 225 3.78 1.87 15.22
N VAL A 226 5.02 1.81 15.70
CA VAL A 226 6.00 0.79 15.32
C VAL A 226 5.56 -0.59 15.79
N ALA A 227 5.05 -0.73 17.02
CA ALA A 227 4.52 -2.00 17.51
C ALA A 227 3.29 -2.45 16.74
N PHE A 228 2.38 -1.52 16.43
CA PHE A 228 1.24 -1.82 15.57
C PHE A 228 1.70 -2.24 14.17
N MET A 229 2.68 -1.56 13.57
CA MET A 229 3.27 -1.96 12.28
C MET A 229 3.82 -3.40 12.34
N ARG A 230 4.57 -3.76 13.39
CA ARG A 230 5.08 -5.12 13.58
C ARG A 230 3.93 -6.14 13.67
N LYS A 231 2.89 -5.82 14.44
CA LYS A 231 1.68 -6.64 14.56
C LYS A 231 0.95 -6.78 13.23
N TRP A 232 0.81 -5.70 12.48
CA TRP A 232 0.19 -5.66 11.15
C TRP A 232 0.91 -6.59 10.18
N ILE A 233 2.25 -6.47 10.11
CA ILE A 233 3.12 -7.34 9.30
C ILE A 233 2.95 -8.81 9.69
N GLN A 234 3.07 -9.13 10.98
CA GLN A 234 2.96 -10.50 11.47
C GLN A 234 1.60 -11.12 11.13
N SER A 235 0.54 -10.36 11.31
CA SER A 235 -0.82 -10.87 11.11
C SER A 235 -1.10 -11.18 9.64
N HIS A 236 -0.65 -10.31 8.72
CA HIS A 236 -0.73 -10.58 7.29
C HIS A 236 0.10 -11.79 6.89
N LEU A 237 1.32 -11.91 7.43
CA LEU A 237 2.20 -13.04 7.10
C LEU A 237 1.65 -14.37 7.60
N GLN A 238 1.04 -14.40 8.79
CA GLN A 238 0.37 -15.59 9.30
C GLN A 238 -0.86 -15.96 8.45
N GLU A 239 -1.63 -14.96 8.04
CA GLU A 239 -2.79 -15.21 7.18
C GLU A 239 -2.37 -15.67 5.79
N CYS A 240 -1.36 -15.06 5.19
CA CYS A 240 -0.79 -15.51 3.92
C CYS A 240 -0.19 -16.92 4.01
N LYS A 241 0.39 -17.29 5.16
CA LYS A 241 0.83 -18.67 5.42
C LYS A 241 -0.34 -19.65 5.46
N ARG A 242 -1.46 -19.27 6.08
CA ARG A 242 -2.69 -20.07 6.12
C ARG A 242 -3.29 -20.24 4.72
N ILE A 243 -3.28 -19.17 3.91
CA ILE A 243 -3.77 -19.17 2.53
C ILE A 243 -2.81 -19.94 1.60
N GLY A 244 -1.52 -19.97 1.91
CA GLY A 244 -0.49 -20.62 1.10
C GLY A 244 0.07 -19.72 0.00
N LYS A 245 0.12 -18.40 0.20
CA LYS A 245 0.65 -17.44 -0.77
C LYS A 245 1.77 -16.56 -0.19
N PRO A 246 2.71 -16.12 -1.03
CA PRO A 246 3.71 -15.12 -0.65
C PRO A 246 3.07 -13.75 -0.40
N LEU A 247 3.67 -12.97 0.51
CA LEU A 247 3.28 -11.59 0.80
C LEU A 247 4.42 -10.63 0.46
N ILE A 248 4.13 -9.62 -0.35
CA ILE A 248 5.01 -8.47 -0.56
C ILE A 248 4.45 -7.26 0.21
N ILE A 249 5.32 -6.47 0.83
CA ILE A 249 4.96 -5.10 1.22
C ILE A 249 5.16 -4.23 -0.02
N SER A 250 4.10 -4.01 -0.80
CA SER A 250 4.15 -3.34 -2.11
C SER A 250 4.37 -1.84 -1.97
N GLU A 251 3.98 -1.25 -0.84
CA GLU A 251 4.32 0.12 -0.50
C GLU A 251 4.55 0.27 1.00
N PHE A 252 5.58 1.02 1.36
CA PHE A 252 5.69 1.59 2.70
C PHE A 252 6.46 2.89 2.67
N GLY A 253 6.04 3.84 3.50
CA GLY A 253 6.59 5.18 3.47
C GLY A 253 6.49 5.88 4.80
N MET A 254 7.37 6.85 5.02
CA MET A 254 7.24 7.81 6.11
C MET A 254 7.77 9.19 5.70
N TRP A 255 6.93 10.23 5.81
CA TRP A 255 7.22 11.63 5.46
C TRP A 255 7.97 12.41 6.56
N ARG A 256 8.39 11.72 7.63
CA ARG A 256 9.16 12.28 8.75
C ARG A 256 10.64 12.47 8.36
N PRO A 257 11.38 13.32 9.11
CA PRO A 257 12.82 13.48 8.88
C PRO A 257 13.56 12.14 8.86
N MET A 258 14.65 12.07 8.10
CA MET A 258 15.43 10.85 7.89
C MET A 258 15.79 10.12 9.19
N SER A 259 16.15 10.84 10.26
CA SER A 259 16.48 10.21 11.55
C SER A 259 15.34 9.34 12.07
N VAL A 260 14.09 9.81 11.96
CA VAL A 260 12.91 9.07 12.41
C VAL A 260 12.51 8.01 11.38
N ARG A 261 12.56 8.37 10.08
CA ARG A 261 12.20 7.47 8.97
C ARG A 261 13.03 6.20 8.97
N ASN A 262 14.34 6.35 9.19
CA ASN A 262 15.26 5.25 9.15
C ASN A 262 14.98 4.24 10.27
N ASP A 263 14.60 4.70 11.46
CA ASP A 263 14.26 3.82 12.58
C ASP A 263 13.01 2.95 12.27
N VAL A 264 11.99 3.52 11.61
CA VAL A 264 10.80 2.76 11.17
C VAL A 264 11.17 1.76 10.08
N TYR A 265 11.99 2.16 9.11
CA TYR A 265 12.40 1.28 8.02
C TYR A 265 13.23 0.12 8.56
N GLN A 266 14.14 0.40 9.50
CA GLN A 266 14.90 -0.63 10.20
C GLN A 266 13.97 -1.60 10.94
N ALA A 267 13.02 -1.10 11.74
CA ALA A 267 12.07 -1.94 12.45
C ALA A 267 11.27 -2.85 11.50
N LEU A 268 10.82 -2.31 10.36
CA LEU A 268 10.13 -3.08 9.32
C LEU A 268 11.03 -4.17 8.73
N TYR A 269 12.27 -3.84 8.36
CA TYR A 269 13.21 -4.80 7.79
C TYR A 269 13.61 -5.91 8.78
N GLU A 270 13.82 -5.57 10.04
CA GLU A 270 14.06 -6.54 11.11
C GLU A 270 12.88 -7.49 11.29
N GLU A 271 11.65 -6.96 11.27
CA GLU A 271 10.43 -7.75 11.37
C GLU A 271 10.29 -8.72 10.20
N LEU A 272 10.52 -8.25 8.97
CA LEU A 272 10.49 -9.07 7.77
C LEU A 272 11.57 -10.16 7.77
N LEU A 273 12.79 -9.82 8.20
CA LEU A 273 13.89 -10.79 8.28
C LEU A 273 13.61 -11.86 9.33
N SER A 274 13.14 -11.45 10.52
CA SER A 274 12.73 -12.35 11.59
C SER A 274 11.60 -13.29 11.16
N ALA A 275 10.57 -12.74 10.51
CA ALA A 275 9.45 -13.50 9.99
C ALA A 275 9.89 -14.52 8.93
N LYS A 276 10.73 -14.12 7.97
CA LYS A 276 11.30 -15.01 6.96
C LYS A 276 12.10 -16.14 7.58
N ASN A 277 12.96 -15.84 8.56
CA ASN A 277 13.76 -16.84 9.29
C ASN A 277 12.89 -17.82 10.08
N SER A 278 11.70 -17.39 10.48
CA SER A 278 10.68 -18.22 11.17
C SER A 278 9.79 -19.01 10.20
N GLY A 279 10.07 -18.97 8.90
CA GLY A 279 9.31 -19.69 7.87
C GLY A 279 7.95 -19.06 7.56
N LEU A 280 7.82 -17.74 7.70
CA LEU A 280 6.69 -16.98 7.16
C LEU A 280 6.94 -16.56 5.70
N PRO A 281 5.89 -16.40 4.88
CA PRO A 281 6.00 -16.33 3.43
C PRO A 281 6.33 -14.91 2.93
N VAL A 282 7.46 -14.35 3.39
CA VAL A 282 7.92 -13.01 2.98
C VAL A 282 8.47 -13.05 1.55
N ALA A 283 7.85 -12.28 0.65
CA ALA A 283 8.24 -12.15 -0.76
C ALA A 283 9.20 -10.98 -1.01
N GLY A 284 9.01 -9.87 -0.30
CA GLY A 284 9.80 -8.66 -0.46
C GLY A 284 9.14 -7.43 0.15
N SER A 285 9.75 -6.27 -0.11
CA SER A 285 9.27 -4.96 0.35
C SER A 285 9.75 -3.86 -0.60
N LEU A 286 8.87 -2.91 -0.91
CA LEU A 286 9.12 -1.78 -1.81
C LEU A 286 8.75 -0.49 -1.09
N PHE A 287 9.71 0.42 -0.92
CA PHE A 287 9.43 1.70 -0.28
C PHE A 287 8.81 2.68 -1.27
N TRP A 288 7.89 3.48 -0.78
CA TRP A 288 7.39 4.67 -1.45
C TRP A 288 8.23 5.88 -1.00
N MET A 289 8.92 6.60 -1.88
CA MET A 289 9.20 6.30 -3.29
C MET A 289 10.63 6.70 -3.67
N LEU A 290 11.14 6.19 -4.79
CA LEU A 290 12.46 6.53 -5.32
C LEU A 290 12.35 7.66 -6.33
N GLU A 291 13.08 8.77 -6.12
CA GLU A 291 13.20 9.86 -7.10
C GLU A 291 14.64 10.00 -7.62
N ALA A 292 14.77 10.37 -8.90
CA ALA A 292 16.06 10.84 -9.39
C ALA A 292 16.28 12.28 -8.94
N ALA A 293 17.44 12.57 -8.35
CA ALA A 293 17.77 13.90 -7.81
C ALA A 293 17.76 15.03 -8.85
N GLN A 294 17.78 14.69 -10.14
CA GLN A 294 17.74 15.63 -11.25
C GLN A 294 16.33 16.21 -11.51
N HIS A 295 15.28 15.67 -10.86
CA HIS A 295 13.90 16.16 -11.02
C HIS A 295 13.54 17.37 -10.13
N ASN A 296 14.53 17.97 -9.44
CA ASN A 296 14.38 19.23 -8.71
C ASN A 296 13.14 19.29 -7.79
N ASN A 297 12.79 18.16 -7.17
CA ASN A 297 11.71 18.02 -6.19
C ASN A 297 10.29 18.25 -6.76
N SER A 298 10.09 18.17 -8.08
CA SER A 298 8.79 18.52 -8.70
C SER A 298 7.68 17.50 -8.44
N MET A 299 8.03 16.26 -8.09
CA MET A 299 7.08 15.17 -7.79
C MET A 299 7.12 14.74 -6.33
N ASN A 300 7.85 15.46 -5.46
CA ASN A 300 8.04 15.07 -4.08
C ASN A 300 6.77 15.34 -3.25
N ASP A 301 6.14 14.26 -2.81
CA ASP A 301 5.00 14.22 -1.90
C ASP A 301 5.39 14.11 -0.41
N ASN A 302 6.67 14.33 -0.13
CA ASN A 302 7.41 14.19 1.13
C ASN A 302 7.89 12.78 1.48
N TYR A 303 7.59 11.76 0.68
CA TYR A 303 8.08 10.39 0.89
C TYR A 303 9.34 10.06 0.07
N ALA A 304 9.74 10.96 -0.84
CA ALA A 304 10.83 10.74 -1.77
C ALA A 304 12.18 10.40 -1.10
N ILE A 305 12.83 9.37 -1.65
CA ILE A 305 14.23 9.01 -1.40
C ILE A 305 15.02 9.27 -2.68
N PHE A 306 16.05 10.11 -2.61
CA PHE A 306 16.84 10.50 -3.79
C PHE A 306 18.09 9.65 -3.96
N ALA A 307 18.32 9.13 -5.16
CA ALA A 307 19.39 8.14 -5.43
C ALA A 307 20.85 8.65 -5.32
N ASN A 308 21.11 9.97 -5.27
CA ASN A 308 22.49 10.51 -5.37
C ASN A 308 22.88 11.61 -4.35
N SER A 309 22.03 11.97 -3.38
CA SER A 309 22.33 13.10 -2.49
C SER A 309 22.78 12.63 -1.10
N THR A 310 23.90 13.21 -0.61
CA THR A 310 24.21 13.34 0.83
C THR A 310 23.31 14.40 1.51
N MET A 311 22.26 14.87 0.84
CA MET A 311 21.30 15.84 1.33
C MET A 311 19.92 15.20 1.40
N TYR A 312 19.56 14.76 2.60
CA TYR A 312 18.17 14.80 3.06
C TYR A 312 17.96 16.13 3.77
N MET A 313 18.07 17.23 3.03
CA MET A 313 17.43 18.46 3.48
C MET A 313 15.97 18.35 3.06
N HIS A 314 15.08 18.27 4.06
CA HIS A 314 13.75 18.86 3.91
C HIS A 314 13.92 20.18 3.15
N SER A 315 13.08 20.47 2.15
CA SER A 315 12.93 21.87 1.75
C SER A 315 12.83 22.70 3.04
N PRO A 316 13.59 23.78 3.24
CA PRO A 316 13.58 24.60 4.45
C PRO A 316 12.26 25.36 4.62
N HIS A 317 11.18 24.86 4.03
CA HIS A 317 9.82 25.22 4.35
C HIS A 317 9.57 24.81 5.79
N ARG A 318 9.89 25.76 6.69
CA ARG A 318 9.18 26.09 7.94
C ARG A 318 8.00 25.16 8.08
N ILE A 319 8.11 24.12 8.94
CA ILE A 319 7.11 23.05 9.18
C ILE A 319 5.84 23.44 8.45
N GLN A 320 5.77 23.11 7.15
CA GLN A 320 4.57 23.47 6.42
C GLN A 320 3.55 22.66 7.19
N PRO A 321 2.59 23.36 7.81
CA PRO A 321 1.66 22.63 8.63
C PRO A 321 1.06 21.58 7.67
N MET A 322 0.82 20.32 8.11
CA MET A 322 0.35 19.20 7.24
C MET A 322 -0.40 19.68 5.98
N PRO A 323 -0.08 19.34 4.72
CA PRO A 323 -1.05 19.65 3.66
C PRO A 323 -2.42 19.18 4.18
N PRO A 324 -3.45 20.05 4.25
CA PRO A 324 -4.74 19.64 4.80
C PRO A 324 -5.06 18.30 4.13
N PRO A 325 -5.42 17.25 4.89
CA PRO A 325 -5.65 15.92 4.33
C PRO A 325 -6.42 16.16 3.05
N GLN A 326 -5.83 15.82 1.89
CA GLN A 326 -6.26 16.34 0.60
C GLN A 326 -7.78 16.34 0.63
N THR A 327 -8.40 17.53 0.64
CA THR A 327 -9.80 17.70 0.98
C THR A 327 -10.63 17.20 -0.20
N LYS A 328 -10.58 15.89 -0.43
CA LYS A 328 -11.54 15.12 -1.18
C LYS A 328 -12.54 14.77 -0.10
N ALA A 329 -13.70 15.42 -0.14
CA ALA A 329 -14.80 15.02 0.74
C ALA A 329 -14.94 13.49 0.63
N PRO A 330 -14.96 12.75 1.76
CA PRO A 330 -15.10 11.30 1.72
C PRO A 330 -16.35 10.94 0.92
N ASP A 331 -16.28 9.84 0.16
CA ASP A 331 -17.40 9.37 -0.65
C ASP A 331 -18.67 9.28 0.24
N PRO A 332 -19.82 9.85 -0.18
CA PRO A 332 -21.06 9.80 0.60
C PRO A 332 -21.44 8.39 1.09
N ALA A 333 -21.09 7.34 0.33
CA ALA A 333 -21.33 5.96 0.74
C ALA A 333 -20.47 5.53 1.94
N LEU A 334 -19.21 5.96 2.01
CA LEU A 334 -18.34 5.75 3.18
C LEU A 334 -18.91 6.46 4.41
N LEU A 335 -19.34 7.72 4.24
CA LEU A 335 -19.95 8.52 5.31
C LEU A 335 -21.22 7.87 5.86
N GLN A 336 -22.09 7.40 4.97
CA GLN A 336 -23.31 6.71 5.37
C GLN A 336 -23.00 5.44 6.15
N CYS A 337 -22.05 4.62 5.71
CA CYS A 337 -21.71 3.38 6.39
C CYS A 337 -21.05 3.62 7.75
N ALA A 338 -20.09 4.56 7.82
CA ALA A 338 -19.42 4.95 9.06
C ALA A 338 -20.43 5.48 10.10
N SER A 339 -21.41 6.29 9.68
CA SER A 339 -22.45 6.83 10.57
C SER A 339 -23.36 5.77 11.21
N ALA A 340 -23.47 4.59 10.59
CA ALA A 340 -24.29 3.49 11.06
C ALA A 340 -23.59 2.57 12.09
N ARG A 341 -22.29 2.77 12.36
CA ARG A 341 -21.47 1.88 13.20
C ARG A 341 -21.02 2.55 14.50
N ILE A 342 -20.95 1.77 15.60
CA ILE A 342 -20.50 2.20 16.93
C ILE A 342 -18.99 1.92 17.07
N PRO A 343 -18.15 2.87 17.54
CA PRO A 343 -16.71 2.64 17.73
C PRO A 343 -16.43 1.52 18.73
N VAL A 344 -15.34 0.76 18.50
CA VAL A 344 -14.79 -0.21 19.46
C VAL A 344 -13.51 0.39 20.07
N ALA A 345 -13.37 0.34 21.40
CA ALA A 345 -12.21 0.90 22.11
C ALA A 345 -10.90 0.15 21.81
N PHE A 346 -9.79 0.88 21.67
CA PHE A 346 -8.44 0.34 21.50
C PHE A 346 -7.84 -0.06 22.86
N ASN A 347 -7.04 -1.14 22.91
CA ASN A 347 -6.42 -1.64 24.15
C ASN A 347 -4.90 -1.37 24.14
N ALA A 348 -4.36 -0.74 25.20
CA ALA A 348 -3.10 0.01 25.19
C ALA A 348 -1.87 -0.69 25.83
N ASP A 349 -1.91 -2.00 26.09
CA ASP A 349 -0.89 -2.67 26.92
C ASP A 349 0.36 -3.17 26.15
N SER A 350 1.23 -2.29 25.64
CA SER A 350 2.59 -2.70 25.28
C SER A 350 3.63 -1.59 25.43
N ASP A 351 4.54 -1.80 26.39
CA ASP A 351 5.68 -0.97 26.82
C ASP A 351 6.87 -1.12 25.85
N ILE A 352 7.41 -0.01 25.34
CA ILE A 352 8.38 0.01 24.25
C ILE A 352 9.38 1.15 24.49
N ASN A 353 10.52 0.82 25.08
CA ASN A 353 11.73 1.64 25.03
C ASN A 353 12.89 0.66 24.88
N ASN A 354 13.63 0.68 23.76
CA ASN A 354 15.05 1.07 23.73
C ASN A 354 15.75 0.78 22.39
N ASP A 355 16.78 1.62 22.17
CA ASP A 355 18.05 1.40 21.48
C ASP A 355 18.26 1.72 19.98
N GLU A 356 19.43 2.34 19.78
CA GLU A 356 20.00 3.06 18.64
C GLU A 356 20.37 2.16 17.43
N TRP A 357 20.60 2.74 16.23
CA TRP A 357 21.74 2.49 15.28
C TRP A 357 21.45 2.38 13.76
N GLN A 358 22.37 2.96 12.95
CA GLN A 358 22.77 2.70 11.52
C GLN A 358 21.85 3.12 10.34
N THR A 359 22.48 3.53 9.23
CA THR A 359 21.82 4.20 8.08
C THR A 359 21.24 3.26 7.01
N THR A 360 20.02 3.55 6.56
CA THR A 360 19.15 2.81 5.61
C THR A 360 19.80 2.21 4.37
N LEU A 361 20.83 2.85 3.78
CA LEU A 361 21.49 2.33 2.58
C LEU A 361 22.32 1.06 2.83
N GLN A 362 22.84 0.88 4.05
CA GLN A 362 23.57 -0.33 4.42
C GLN A 362 22.62 -1.52 4.61
N LEU A 363 21.43 -1.30 5.17
CA LEU A 363 20.41 -2.33 5.38
C LEU A 363 19.80 -2.82 4.06
N ILE A 364 19.47 -1.90 3.14
CA ILE A 364 18.99 -2.23 1.78
C ILE A 364 20.06 -3.07 1.03
N SER A 365 21.33 -2.68 1.15
CA SER A 365 22.44 -3.40 0.49
C SER A 365 22.67 -4.80 1.08
N GLN A 366 22.52 -4.97 2.41
CA GLN A 366 22.60 -6.27 3.07
C GLN A 366 21.45 -7.19 2.64
N GLN A 367 20.23 -6.67 2.55
CA GLN A 367 19.07 -7.45 2.13
C GLN A 367 19.18 -7.87 0.65
N ALA A 368 19.65 -6.98 -0.23
CA ALA A 368 19.94 -7.31 -1.63
C ALA A 368 21.04 -8.38 -1.77
N ALA A 369 22.09 -8.32 -0.93
CA ALA A 369 23.15 -9.33 -0.88
C ALA A 369 22.67 -10.69 -0.34
N GLN A 370 21.79 -10.70 0.66
CA GLN A 370 21.23 -11.94 1.23
C GLN A 370 20.20 -12.60 0.32
N LEU A 371 19.45 -11.82 -0.46
CA LEU A 371 18.51 -12.34 -1.47
C LEU A 371 19.22 -12.92 -2.70
N SER A 372 20.38 -12.36 -3.08
CA SER A 372 21.20 -12.84 -4.21
C SER A 372 22.13 -14.02 -3.87
N GLY A 373 22.41 -14.28 -2.58
CA GLY A 373 23.29 -15.35 -2.12
C GLY A 373 22.75 -16.79 -2.25
N SER A 374 21.54 -16.99 -2.78
CA SER A 374 20.95 -18.34 -2.95
C SER A 374 21.32 -19.04 -4.26
N GLN A 375 22.19 -18.44 -5.10
CA GLN A 375 22.79 -19.10 -6.26
C GLN A 375 24.31 -18.90 -6.32
N ALA A 376 25.03 -19.60 -5.44
CA ALA A 376 26.40 -19.99 -5.71
C ALA A 376 26.62 -21.40 -5.16
N GLY A 377 26.26 -22.39 -5.96
CA GLY A 377 26.64 -23.77 -5.71
C GLY A 377 28.16 -23.87 -5.61
N THR A 378 28.62 -24.42 -4.51
CA THR A 378 30.00 -24.90 -4.33
C THR A 378 30.31 -25.92 -5.42
N VAL A 379 31.04 -25.51 -6.45
CA VAL A 379 31.82 -26.44 -7.28
C VAL A 379 33.07 -26.75 -6.48
N SER A 380 33.04 -27.87 -5.75
CA SER A 380 34.24 -28.46 -5.15
C SER A 380 35.14 -28.99 -6.26
N SER A 381 36.36 -28.45 -6.34
CA SER A 381 37.44 -29.03 -7.12
C SER A 381 38.13 -30.11 -6.28
N GLU A 382 37.74 -31.37 -6.48
CA GLU A 382 38.54 -32.51 -6.04
C GLU A 382 38.69 -33.54 -7.18
N SER A 383 39.94 -33.63 -7.65
CA SER A 383 40.65 -34.78 -8.22
C SER A 383 39.94 -35.70 -9.22
N LEU A 384 40.37 -35.61 -10.48
CA LEU A 384 40.67 -36.80 -11.28
C LEU A 384 42.04 -36.61 -11.93
N GLY A 385 43.01 -37.36 -11.41
CA GLY A 385 44.11 -37.88 -12.21
C GLY A 385 43.71 -39.17 -12.91
#